data_AF-A0A388P9E1-F1
#
_entry.id   AF-A0A388P9E1-F1
#
_cell.length_a   1.000
_cell.length_b   1.000
_cell.length_c   1.000
_cell.angle_alpha   90.00
_cell.angle_beta   90.00
_cell.angle_gamma   90.00
#
_symmetry.space_group_name_H-M   'P 1'
#
loop_
_entity.id
_entity.type
_entity.pdbx_description
1 polymer ?
#
loop_
_entity_poly.entity_id
_entity_poly.type
_entity_poly.pdbx_seq_one_letter_code
_entity_poly.pdbx_strand_id
1 'polypeptide(L)'
;MARLLFTAREFGSLADPVSSGNIERLSKLVAKPIQIMTQNHGNQVSVIEQPISAPVADAMVSCSKEIALAVRVADCLPLLLYSNNVIAAVHVGRKGLMNQVAVNAVAQMRKLGAKEITGVVGPHICGQCYEVGADIFTEVTNAYPATFKKKTILIFMPG
;
A
#
# COMPACT_ATOMS: atom_id res chain seq x y z
N MET A 1 -19.33 2.55 -7.84
CA MET A 1 -18.67 1.37 -7.24
C MET A 1 -17.17 1.51 -7.45
N ALA A 2 -16.35 1.33 -6.40
CA ALA A 2 -14.89 1.34 -6.53
C ALA A 2 -14.44 0.09 -7.30
N ARG A 3 -13.50 0.25 -8.23
CA ARG A 3 -12.84 -0.88 -8.92
C ARG A 3 -11.47 -1.06 -8.29
N LEU A 4 -11.19 -2.27 -7.81
CA LEU A 4 -9.92 -2.64 -7.21
C LEU A 4 -9.20 -3.58 -8.17
N LEU A 5 -7.92 -3.32 -8.43
CA LEU A 5 -7.11 -4.07 -9.38
C LEU A 5 -5.75 -4.35 -8.75
N PHE A 6 -5.30 -5.59 -8.89
CA PHE A 6 -3.93 -6.00 -8.56
C PHE A 6 -3.28 -6.50 -9.84
N THR A 7 -2.12 -5.95 -10.16
CA THR A 7 -1.38 -6.28 -11.38
C THR A 7 -0.14 -7.09 -11.02
N ALA A 8 0.17 -8.08 -11.84
CA ALA A 8 1.43 -8.82 -11.77
C ALA A 8 2.38 -8.39 -12.90
N ARG A 9 3.56 -8.99 -12.95
CA ARG A 9 4.69 -8.60 -13.83
C ARG A 9 4.31 -8.54 -15.31
N GLU A 10 3.37 -9.36 -15.75
CA GLU A 10 2.88 -9.42 -17.14
C GLU A 10 2.14 -8.15 -17.60
N PHE A 11 1.68 -7.31 -16.66
CA PHE A 11 1.06 -6.01 -16.95
C PHE A 11 2.08 -4.87 -17.06
N GLY A 12 3.37 -5.18 -16.92
CA GLY A 12 4.47 -4.22 -16.87
C GLY A 12 4.94 -3.96 -15.44
N SER A 13 6.09 -3.30 -15.32
CA SER A 13 6.67 -2.91 -14.03
C SER A 13 6.53 -1.40 -13.84
N LEU A 14 6.03 -1.01 -12.67
CA LEU A 14 6.10 0.38 -12.20
C LEU A 14 7.33 0.62 -11.31
N ALA A 15 8.33 -0.26 -11.33
CA ALA A 15 9.58 -0.06 -10.60
C ALA A 15 10.28 1.24 -11.04
N ASP A 16 11.08 1.82 -10.14
CA ASP A 16 11.82 3.04 -10.42
C ASP A 16 13.04 2.78 -11.33
N PRO A 17 13.29 3.63 -12.35
CA PRO A 17 12.46 4.74 -12.80
C PRO A 17 11.19 4.24 -13.53
N VAL A 18 10.05 4.86 -13.22
CA VAL A 18 8.77 4.42 -13.79
C VAL A 18 8.72 4.69 -15.30
N SER A 19 8.55 3.62 -16.08
CA SER A 19 8.36 3.74 -17.53
C SER A 19 7.02 4.42 -17.84
N SER A 20 7.07 5.53 -18.58
CA SER A 20 5.89 6.25 -19.06
C SER A 20 4.94 5.34 -19.87
N GLY A 21 5.49 4.40 -20.65
CA GLY A 21 4.71 3.43 -21.42
C GLY A 21 3.90 2.45 -20.56
N ASN A 22 4.41 2.06 -19.38
CA ASN A 22 3.67 1.19 -18.46
C ASN A 22 2.53 1.94 -17.77
N ILE A 23 2.75 3.20 -17.36
CA ILE A 23 1.67 4.04 -16.82
C ILE A 23 0.57 4.23 -17.88
N GLU A 24 0.93 4.51 -19.13
CA GLU A 24 -0.05 4.69 -20.21
C GLU A 24 -0.85 3.41 -20.47
N ARG A 25 -0.19 2.25 -20.50
CA ARG A 25 -0.85 0.95 -20.66
C ARG A 25 -1.86 0.68 -19.54
N LEU A 26 -1.48 0.92 -18.29
CA LEU A 26 -2.37 0.74 -17.14
C LEU A 26 -3.51 1.76 -17.16
N SER A 27 -3.24 3.01 -17.51
CA SER A 27 -4.25 4.06 -17.65
C SER A 27 -5.34 3.65 -18.65
N LYS A 28 -4.94 3.06 -19.80
CA LYS A 28 -5.87 2.49 -20.79
C LYS A 28 -6.68 1.31 -20.22
N LEU A 29 -6.05 0.43 -19.46
CA LEU A 29 -6.73 -0.72 -18.82
C LEU A 29 -7.78 -0.29 -17.78
N VAL A 30 -7.45 0.72 -16.98
CA VAL A 30 -8.34 1.26 -15.93
C VAL A 30 -9.34 2.28 -16.50
N ALA A 31 -9.11 2.76 -17.71
CA ALA A 31 -9.82 3.85 -18.38
C ALA A 31 -9.80 5.15 -17.56
N LYS A 32 -8.71 5.41 -16.83
CA LYS A 32 -8.50 6.61 -15.99
C LYS A 32 -7.02 6.95 -15.85
N PRO A 33 -6.68 8.25 -15.73
CA PRO A 33 -5.36 8.67 -15.26
C PRO A 33 -4.97 7.95 -13.96
N ILE A 34 -3.72 7.48 -13.91
CA ILE A 34 -3.16 6.82 -12.74
C ILE A 34 -2.26 7.80 -11.99
N GLN A 35 -2.60 8.05 -10.73
CA GLN A 35 -1.73 8.72 -9.78
C GLN A 35 -0.81 7.68 -9.14
N ILE A 36 0.49 7.99 -9.10
CA ILE A 36 1.52 7.26 -8.35
C ILE A 36 2.11 8.15 -7.25
N MET A 37 2.92 7.55 -6.36
CA MET A 37 3.65 8.27 -5.31
C MET A 37 5.11 7.78 -5.21
N THR A 38 5.96 8.62 -4.64
CA THR A 38 7.33 8.29 -4.26
C THR A 38 7.31 7.71 -2.85
N GLN A 39 7.43 6.38 -2.74
CA GLN A 39 7.31 5.64 -1.47
C GLN A 39 8.63 5.63 -0.71
N ASN A 40 8.60 6.00 0.58
CA ASN A 40 9.80 6.05 1.42
C ASN A 40 9.69 5.17 2.69
N HIS A 41 8.66 4.30 2.76
CA HIS A 41 8.33 3.47 3.93
C HIS A 41 8.01 4.30 5.19
N GLY A 42 7.58 5.54 5.01
CA GLY A 42 7.12 6.46 6.04
C GLY A 42 5.64 6.26 6.36
N ASN A 43 4.97 7.36 6.71
CA ASN A 43 3.56 7.38 7.07
C ASN A 43 2.80 8.60 6.52
N GLN A 44 3.41 9.31 5.57
CA GLN A 44 2.82 10.48 4.96
C GLN A 44 1.63 10.06 4.08
N VAL A 45 0.51 10.77 4.24
CA VAL A 45 -0.72 10.59 3.46
C VAL A 45 -0.91 11.82 2.59
N SER A 46 -0.99 11.64 1.28
CA SER A 46 -1.31 12.72 0.34
C SER A 46 -2.77 12.67 -0.06
N VAL A 47 -3.45 13.81 0.01
CA VAL A 47 -4.79 13.98 -0.57
C VAL A 47 -4.64 14.35 -2.03
N ILE A 48 -5.24 13.57 -2.92
CA ILE A 48 -5.13 13.74 -4.37
C ILE A 48 -6.50 14.13 -4.92
N GLU A 49 -6.65 15.37 -5.35
CA GLU A 49 -7.89 15.85 -6.00
C GLU A 49 -7.79 15.75 -7.53
N GLN A 50 -6.58 15.95 -8.05
CA GLN A 50 -6.24 15.90 -9.46
C GLN A 50 -4.82 15.29 -9.62
N PRO A 51 -4.46 14.79 -10.81
CA PRO A 51 -3.13 14.24 -11.04
C PRO A 51 -2.02 15.26 -10.74
N ILE A 52 -1.02 14.82 -9.97
CA ILE A 52 0.17 15.61 -9.61
C ILE A 52 1.44 14.78 -9.82
N SER A 53 2.60 15.45 -9.87
CA SER A 53 3.88 14.76 -9.89
C SER A 53 4.09 13.98 -8.60
N ALA A 54 4.53 12.73 -8.71
CA ALA A 54 4.57 11.69 -7.68
C ALA A 54 4.98 12.21 -6.29
N PRO A 55 4.03 12.52 -5.39
CA PRO A 55 4.34 13.11 -4.08
C PRO A 55 5.09 12.09 -3.23
N VAL A 56 5.95 12.56 -2.32
CA VAL A 56 6.60 11.69 -1.33
C VAL A 56 5.56 11.26 -0.29
N ALA A 57 5.13 10.00 -0.36
CA ALA A 57 4.08 9.44 0.47
C ALA A 57 4.07 7.91 0.44
N ASP A 58 3.46 7.31 1.46
CA ASP A 58 3.16 5.86 1.52
C ASP A 58 1.65 5.60 1.57
N ALA A 59 0.83 6.65 1.49
CA ALA A 59 -0.60 6.55 1.27
C ALA A 59 -1.09 7.71 0.42
N MET A 60 -2.06 7.41 -0.45
CA MET A 60 -2.85 8.43 -1.13
C MET A 60 -4.32 8.22 -0.84
N VAL A 61 -5.06 9.32 -0.71
CA VAL A 61 -6.53 9.32 -0.57
C VAL A 61 -7.15 10.25 -1.60
N SER A 62 -8.36 9.94 -2.06
CA SER A 62 -9.07 10.80 -3.00
C SER A 62 -10.59 10.67 -2.89
N CYS A 63 -11.28 11.79 -3.09
CA CYS A 63 -12.72 11.83 -3.35
C CYS A 63 -13.05 11.89 -4.85
N SER A 64 -12.04 12.07 -5.71
CA SER A 64 -12.23 12.24 -7.14
C SER A 64 -12.54 10.90 -7.81
N LYS A 65 -13.59 10.91 -8.63
CA LYS A 65 -13.94 9.76 -9.48
C LYS A 65 -13.16 9.73 -10.78
N GLU A 66 -12.38 10.76 -11.08
CA GLU A 66 -11.68 10.91 -12.36
C GLU A 66 -10.26 10.35 -12.33
N ILE A 67 -9.78 9.89 -11.17
CA ILE A 67 -8.42 9.35 -11.02
C ILE A 67 -8.43 7.95 -10.42
N ALA A 68 -7.42 7.17 -10.76
CA ALA A 68 -7.10 5.91 -10.09
C ALA A 68 -5.82 6.10 -9.25
N LEU A 69 -5.84 5.61 -8.01
CA LEU A 69 -4.66 5.64 -7.14
C LEU A 69 -3.91 4.32 -7.27
N ALA A 70 -2.59 4.39 -7.47
CA ALA A 70 -1.73 3.22 -7.53
C ALA A 70 -0.69 3.23 -6.41
N VAL A 71 -0.53 2.06 -5.78
CA VAL A 71 0.58 1.75 -4.88
C VAL A 71 1.42 0.66 -5.51
N ARG A 72 2.74 0.75 -5.32
CA ARG A 72 3.71 -0.22 -5.83
C ARG A 72 4.23 -1.06 -4.69
N VAL A 73 4.36 -2.36 -4.91
CA VAL A 73 4.91 -3.28 -3.91
C VAL A 73 5.84 -4.29 -4.55
N ALA A 74 6.90 -4.62 -3.82
CA ALA A 74 7.64 -5.87 -3.91
C ALA A 74 7.75 -6.35 -2.46
N ASP A 75 7.07 -7.44 -2.14
CA ASP A 75 6.91 -8.03 -0.80
C ASP A 75 6.07 -7.23 0.21
N CYS A 76 6.15 -5.91 0.24
CA CYS A 76 5.34 -5.07 1.14
C CYS A 76 3.83 -5.24 0.91
N LEU A 77 3.02 -4.95 1.94
CA LEU A 77 1.58 -5.17 1.90
C LEU A 77 0.86 -4.00 1.20
N PRO A 78 0.21 -4.22 0.05
CA PRO A 78 -0.65 -3.22 -0.56
C PRO A 78 -2.04 -3.29 0.09
N LEU A 79 -2.48 -2.17 0.67
CA LEU A 79 -3.81 -2.05 1.27
C LEU A 79 -4.62 -1.04 0.46
N LEU A 80 -5.70 -1.53 -0.16
CA LEU A 80 -6.67 -0.68 -0.84
C LEU A 80 -7.86 -0.45 0.08
N LEU A 81 -8.25 0.80 0.27
CA LEU A 81 -9.38 1.17 1.12
C LEU A 81 -10.42 1.89 0.26
N TYR A 82 -11.70 1.65 0.54
CA TYR A 82 -12.77 2.42 -0.10
C TYR A 82 -13.98 2.60 0.82
N SER A 83 -14.67 3.72 0.60
CA SER A 83 -16.00 4.07 1.10
C SER A 83 -16.86 4.45 -0.12
N ASN A 84 -18.11 4.84 0.10
CA ASN A 84 -19.00 5.30 -0.97
C ASN A 84 -18.45 6.51 -1.76
N ASN A 85 -17.65 7.35 -1.11
CA ASN A 85 -17.19 8.64 -1.61
C ASN A 85 -15.67 8.86 -1.57
N VAL A 86 -14.89 7.95 -0.95
CA VAL A 86 -13.45 8.11 -0.78
C VAL A 86 -12.74 6.79 -1.10
N ILE A 87 -11.63 6.84 -1.80
CA ILE A 87 -10.72 5.72 -2.03
C ILE A 87 -9.34 6.02 -1.45
N ALA A 88 -8.58 4.98 -1.12
CA ALA A 88 -7.17 5.09 -0.76
C ALA A 88 -6.35 3.90 -1.29
N ALA A 89 -5.09 4.19 -1.62
CA ALA A 89 -4.08 3.19 -1.90
C ALA A 89 -2.92 3.39 -0.91
N VAL A 90 -2.55 2.33 -0.18
CA VAL A 90 -1.62 2.40 0.94
C VAL A 90 -0.50 1.37 0.78
N HIS A 91 0.74 1.85 0.89
CA HIS A 91 1.96 1.05 0.95
C HIS A 91 2.28 0.73 2.41
N VAL A 92 2.03 -0.51 2.83
CA VAL A 92 2.29 -0.96 4.20
C VAL A 92 3.53 -1.86 4.21
N GLY A 93 4.70 -1.23 4.14
CA GLY A 93 5.95 -1.89 4.50
C GLY A 93 6.10 -2.03 6.02
N ARG A 94 7.10 -2.79 6.48
CA ARG A 94 7.35 -2.99 7.92
C ARG A 94 7.49 -1.68 8.70
N LYS A 95 8.30 -0.74 8.21
CA LYS A 95 8.43 0.60 8.82
C LYS A 95 7.10 1.37 8.78
N GLY A 96 6.37 1.28 7.66
CA GLY A 96 5.05 1.90 7.52
C GLY A 96 4.01 1.36 8.52
N LEU A 97 4.05 0.05 8.82
CA LEU A 97 3.24 -0.57 9.88
C LEU A 97 3.56 0.04 11.25
N MET A 98 4.85 0.12 11.60
CA MET A 98 5.27 0.73 12.87
C MET A 98 4.92 2.23 12.93
N ASN A 99 5.00 2.92 11.79
CA ASN A 99 4.64 4.34 11.67
C ASN A 99 3.13 4.58 11.48
N GLN A 100 2.30 3.54 11.55
CA GLN A 100 0.84 3.59 11.50
C GLN A 100 0.25 4.19 10.20
N VAL A 101 0.90 3.98 9.06
CA VAL A 101 0.46 4.56 7.76
C VAL A 101 -0.99 4.21 7.40
N ALA A 102 -1.44 2.98 7.68
CA ALA A 102 -2.81 2.55 7.43
C ALA A 102 -3.82 3.28 8.33
N VAL A 103 -3.48 3.51 9.60
CA VAL A 103 -4.31 4.27 10.54
C VAL A 103 -4.42 5.72 10.09
N ASN A 104 -3.30 6.32 9.66
CA ASN A 104 -3.28 7.68 9.12
C ASN A 104 -4.15 7.81 7.87
N ALA A 105 -4.10 6.82 6.97
CA ALA A 105 -4.94 6.80 5.77
C ALA A 105 -6.44 6.74 6.13
N VAL A 106 -6.84 5.85 7.05
CA VAL A 106 -8.23 5.77 7.54
C VAL A 106 -8.67 7.08 8.20
N ALA A 107 -7.83 7.67 9.03
CA ALA A 107 -8.12 8.96 9.66
C ALA A 107 -8.34 10.06 8.61
N GLN A 108 -7.50 10.10 7.57
CA GLN A 108 -7.68 11.06 6.48
C GLN A 108 -8.94 10.78 5.66
N MET A 109 -9.28 9.53 5.38
CA MET A 109 -10.54 9.18 4.72
C MET A 109 -11.75 9.65 5.54
N ARG A 110 -11.73 9.49 6.87
CA ARG A 110 -12.80 9.96 7.76
C ARG A 110 -12.92 11.48 7.77
N LYS A 111 -11.81 12.22 7.75
CA LYS A 111 -11.82 13.69 7.58
C LYS A 111 -12.48 14.12 6.26
N LEU A 112 -12.36 13.31 5.22
CA LEU A 112 -13.02 13.48 3.92
C LEU A 112 -14.47 12.95 3.88
N GLY A 113 -15.03 12.55 5.03
CA GLY A 113 -16.42 12.13 5.17
C GLY A 113 -16.67 10.64 4.88
N ALA A 114 -15.63 9.80 4.84
CA ALA A 114 -15.83 8.35 4.78
C ALA A 114 -16.45 7.84 6.11
N LYS A 115 -17.48 7.00 6.00
CA LYS A 115 -18.15 6.36 7.15
C LYS A 115 -17.78 4.89 7.23
N GLU A 116 -18.36 4.10 6.33
CA GLU A 116 -18.08 2.68 6.18
C GLU A 116 -16.88 2.49 5.25
N ILE A 117 -15.75 2.06 5.82
CA ILE A 117 -14.51 1.84 5.08
C ILE A 117 -14.27 0.34 4.96
N THR A 118 -14.26 -0.16 3.74
CA THR A 118 -13.83 -1.51 3.41
C THR A 118 -12.36 -1.51 3.03
N GLY A 119 -11.59 -2.47 3.56
CA GLY A 119 -10.19 -2.68 3.20
C GLY A 119 -9.99 -4.01 2.48
N VAL A 120 -9.17 -3.99 1.44
CA VAL A 120 -8.74 -5.17 0.69
C VAL A 120 -7.23 -5.25 0.70
N VAL A 121 -6.71 -6.36 1.21
CA VAL A 121 -5.28 -6.65 1.23
C VAL A 121 -4.92 -7.37 -0.07
N GLY A 122 -3.98 -6.81 -0.83
CA GLY A 122 -3.50 -7.43 -2.07
C GLY A 122 -2.37 -8.43 -1.87
N PRO A 123 -1.82 -8.96 -2.98
CA PRO A 123 -0.67 -9.87 -2.95
C PRO A 123 0.53 -9.24 -2.23
N HIS A 124 1.14 -10.00 -1.33
CA HIS A 124 2.31 -9.61 -0.52
C HIS A 124 3.07 -10.86 -0.07
N ILE A 125 4.25 -10.66 0.52
CA ILE A 125 5.06 -11.79 1.01
C ILE A 125 4.31 -12.56 2.10
N CYS A 126 4.33 -13.89 2.00
CA CYS A 126 3.64 -14.74 2.96
C CYS A 126 4.37 -14.71 4.33
N GLY A 127 3.64 -14.85 5.43
CA GLY A 127 4.24 -14.85 6.77
C GLY A 127 5.25 -15.99 7.01
N GLN A 128 5.16 -17.09 6.26
CA GLN A 128 6.16 -18.18 6.30
C GLN A 128 7.38 -17.91 5.41
N CYS A 129 7.27 -16.96 4.49
CA CYS A 129 8.27 -16.58 3.50
C CYS A 129 9.10 -15.38 3.98
N TYR A 130 8.55 -14.58 4.90
CA TYR A 130 9.16 -13.34 5.39
C TYR A 130 10.00 -13.58 6.63
N GLU A 131 11.25 -13.96 6.41
CA GLU A 131 12.22 -14.15 7.48
C GLU A 131 12.71 -12.79 8.02
N VAL A 132 12.74 -12.67 9.35
CA VAL A 132 13.19 -11.45 10.04
C VAL A 132 14.06 -11.83 11.25
N GLY A 133 14.97 -10.93 11.60
CA GLY A 133 15.79 -11.05 12.82
C GLY A 133 14.96 -10.99 14.11
N ALA A 134 15.55 -11.49 15.20
CA ALA A 134 14.90 -11.52 16.52
C ALA A 134 14.57 -10.12 17.07
N ASP A 135 15.39 -9.13 16.73
CA ASP A 135 15.19 -7.71 17.04
C ASP A 135 13.89 -7.19 16.42
N ILE A 136 13.71 -7.39 15.12
CA ILE A 136 12.50 -7.00 14.39
C ILE A 136 11.28 -7.74 14.91
N PHE A 137 11.41 -9.05 15.13
CA PHE A 137 10.31 -9.85 15.69
C PHE A 137 9.84 -9.29 17.02
N THR A 138 10.78 -9.01 17.92
CA THR A 138 10.49 -8.47 19.25
C THR A 138 9.89 -7.07 19.17
N GLU A 139 10.45 -6.19 18.35
CA GLU A 139 9.95 -4.83 18.12
C GLU A 139 8.47 -4.85 17.69
N VAL A 140 8.15 -5.62 16.66
CA VAL A 140 6.80 -5.66 16.07
C VAL A 140 5.81 -6.35 17.01
N THR A 141 6.18 -7.46 17.65
CA THR A 141 5.26 -8.20 18.54
C THR A 141 4.99 -7.46 19.85
N ASN A 142 5.93 -6.66 20.35
CA ASN A 142 5.69 -5.79 21.50
C ASN A 142 4.68 -4.67 21.16
N ALA A 143 4.81 -4.05 19.98
CA ALA A 143 3.88 -3.02 19.54
C ALA A 143 2.51 -3.60 19.14
N TYR A 144 2.49 -4.76 18.51
CA TYR A 144 1.29 -5.42 17.98
C TYR A 144 1.25 -6.91 18.35
N PRO A 145 0.82 -7.28 19.58
CA PRO A 145 0.87 -8.67 20.06
C PRO A 145 0.12 -9.68 19.20
N ALA A 146 -0.93 -9.26 18.48
CA ALA A 146 -1.69 -10.11 17.56
C ALA A 146 -0.87 -10.60 16.34
N THR A 147 0.28 -9.99 16.07
CA THR A 147 1.21 -10.43 15.01
C THR A 147 2.03 -11.65 15.41
N PHE A 148 2.01 -12.04 16.68
CA PHE A 148 2.69 -13.23 17.17
C PHE A 148 2.07 -14.49 16.54
N LYS A 149 2.82 -15.19 15.69
CA LYS A 149 2.50 -16.56 15.26
C LYS A 149 3.56 -17.53 15.75
N LYS A 150 3.10 -18.59 16.42
CA LYS A 150 3.90 -19.65 17.10
C LYS A 150 4.83 -20.49 16.18
N LYS A 151 4.85 -20.25 14.87
CA LYS A 151 5.63 -20.98 13.87
C LYS A 151 6.21 -20.03 12.83
N THR A 152 7.22 -19.26 13.21
CA THR A 152 8.29 -18.89 12.28
C THR A 152 9.39 -19.91 12.53
N ILE A 153 9.52 -20.88 11.63
CA ILE A 153 10.69 -21.75 11.61
C ILE A 153 11.82 -20.83 11.15
N LEU A 154 12.54 -20.28 12.12
CA LEU A 154 13.92 -19.85 11.89
C LEU A 154 14.64 -21.12 11.47
N ILE A 155 14.89 -21.31 10.17
CA ILE A 155 15.95 -22.21 9.76
C ILE A 155 17.23 -21.48 10.13
N PHE A 156 17.65 -21.67 11.37
CA PHE A 156 19.02 -21.46 11.77
C PHE A 156 19.84 -22.35 10.83
N MET A 157 20.49 -21.79 9.82
CA MET A 157 21.59 -22.48 9.16
C MET A 157 22.83 -22.18 10.00
N PRO A 158 23.34 -23.15 10.80
CA PRO A 158 24.66 -22.99 11.39
C PRO A 158 25.69 -23.18 10.28
N GLY A 159 26.54 -22.18 10.09
CA GLY A 159 27.66 -22.19 9.15
C GLY A 159 28.11 -20.80 8.78
#